data_AF-A0A1I8MTN8-F1
#
_entry.id   AF-A0A1I8MTN8-F1
#
_cell.length_a   1.000
_cell.length_b   1.000
_cell.length_c   1.000
_cell.angle_alpha   90.00
_cell.angle_beta   90.00
_cell.angle_gamma   90.00
#
_symmetry.space_group_name_H-M   'P 1'
#
loop_
_entity.id
_entity.type
_entity.pdbx_description
1 polymer ?
#
loop_
_entity_poly.entity_id
_entity_poly.type
_entity_poly.pdbx_seq_one_letter_code
_entity_poly.pdbx_strand_id
1 'polypeptide(L)'
;MSINWIKITDRAREGIKIINSLPYNTFSTVLQYVHRQMLTTVAGGDSKGENASSTAENENALEELERLVGVPRPDFLLLIKTFSYILRRTSTYIIKPSLLQAELRDKLQLQDEAKIDAIVRLWVRQTTPIMNNLARDCYESNEIADVAWKLNVEISSHCQQREKTALAVLQLKTGAGEDINLEMNHDELLQLYQQFECIQNELDAMNAQPKTTKATVAKPAQV
;
A
#
# COMPACT_ATOMS: atom_id res chain seq x y z
N MET A 1 13.63 -0.23 21.18
CA MET A 1 13.46 1.04 20.44
C MET A 1 12.00 1.14 20.02
N SER A 2 11.28 2.17 20.44
CA SER A 2 9.87 2.35 20.12
C SER A 2 9.75 2.91 18.71
N ILE A 3 9.37 2.08 17.73
CA ILE A 3 9.13 2.56 16.37
C ILE A 3 7.88 3.45 16.40
N ASN A 4 8.02 4.70 15.99
CA ASN A 4 6.90 5.64 15.90
C ASN A 4 6.15 5.44 14.57
N TRP A 5 5.57 4.26 14.40
CA TRP A 5 4.94 3.84 13.14
C TRP A 5 3.57 4.47 12.91
N ILE A 6 2.92 5.03 13.93
CA ILE A 6 1.61 5.68 13.80
C ILE A 6 1.54 6.94 14.67
N LYS A 7 1.04 8.04 14.09
CA LYS A 7 0.74 9.28 14.82
C LYS A 7 -0.77 9.36 15.02
N ILE A 8 -1.23 9.30 16.26
CA ILE A 8 -2.65 9.34 16.59
C ILE A 8 -3.03 10.79 16.90
N THR A 9 -3.74 11.42 15.97
CA THR A 9 -4.36 12.73 16.18
C THR A 9 -5.65 12.60 17.00
N ASP A 10 -6.15 13.70 17.57
CA ASP A 10 -7.39 13.67 18.36
C ASP A 10 -8.59 13.20 17.54
N ARG A 11 -8.66 13.58 16.26
CA ARG A 11 -9.67 13.05 15.33
C ARG A 11 -9.53 11.56 15.07
N ALA A 12 -8.31 11.05 14.89
CA ALA A 12 -8.11 9.61 14.75
C ALA A 12 -8.54 8.85 16.02
N ARG A 13 -8.38 9.47 17.20
CA ARG A 13 -8.85 8.91 18.47
C ARG A 13 -10.37 8.83 18.55
N GLU A 14 -11.08 9.83 18.03
CA GLU A 14 -12.55 9.78 17.89
C GLU A 14 -12.98 8.65 16.93
N GLY A 15 -12.30 8.51 15.80
CA GLY A 15 -12.50 7.39 14.88
C GLY A 15 -12.29 6.02 15.54
N ILE A 16 -11.25 5.88 16.36
CA ILE A 16 -10.97 4.66 17.13
C ILE A 16 -12.08 4.35 18.14
N LYS A 17 -12.68 5.37 18.80
CA LYS A 17 -13.83 5.15 19.70
C LYS A 17 -15.00 4.56 18.93
N ILE A 18 -15.26 5.04 17.72
CA ILE A 18 -16.29 4.49 16.84
C ILE A 18 -15.94 3.03 16.50
N ILE A 19 -14.70 2.74 16.09
CA ILE A 19 -14.23 1.36 15.80
C ILE A 19 -14.48 0.40 16.98
N ASN A 20 -14.16 0.84 18.20
CA ASN A 20 -14.36 0.04 19.41
C ASN A 20 -15.83 -0.25 19.68
N SER A 21 -16.74 0.68 19.36
CA SER A 21 -18.18 0.51 19.54
C SER A 21 -18.85 -0.45 18.55
N LEU A 22 -18.21 -0.75 17.41
CA LEU A 22 -18.80 -1.60 16.38
C LEU A 22 -18.86 -3.08 16.80
N PRO A 23 -19.90 -3.84 16.40
CA PRO A 23 -19.87 -5.29 16.56
C PRO A 23 -18.83 -5.91 15.62
N TYR A 24 -18.30 -7.08 15.98
CA TYR A 24 -17.24 -7.76 15.23
C TYR A 24 -17.59 -8.00 13.75
N ASN A 25 -18.84 -8.39 13.45
CA ASN A 25 -19.27 -8.66 12.07
C ASN A 25 -19.19 -7.40 11.20
N THR A 26 -19.76 -6.28 11.68
CA THR A 26 -19.68 -4.98 11.00
C THR A 26 -18.24 -4.50 10.86
N PHE A 27 -17.45 -4.64 11.92
CA PHE A 27 -16.02 -4.32 11.91
C PHE A 27 -15.29 -5.10 10.81
N SER A 28 -15.51 -6.41 10.70
CA SER A 28 -14.86 -7.27 9.70
C SER A 28 -15.26 -6.87 8.28
N THR A 29 -16.54 -6.57 8.05
CA THR A 29 -17.02 -6.08 6.75
C THR A 29 -16.38 -4.74 6.37
N VAL A 30 -16.33 -3.78 7.30
CA VAL A 30 -15.68 -2.48 7.08
C VAL A 30 -14.19 -2.66 6.81
N LEU A 31 -13.50 -3.50 7.58
CA LEU A 31 -12.08 -3.79 7.41
C LEU A 31 -11.78 -4.36 6.02
N GLN A 32 -12.58 -5.31 5.55
CA GLN A 32 -12.44 -5.90 4.22
C GLN A 32 -12.74 -4.89 3.11
N TYR A 33 -13.78 -4.07 3.28
CA TYR A 33 -14.13 -3.03 2.31
C TYR A 33 -12.99 -2.03 2.15
N VAL A 34 -12.48 -1.47 3.25
CA VAL A 34 -11.40 -0.48 3.23
C VAL A 34 -10.13 -1.09 2.65
N HIS A 35 -9.80 -2.33 3.01
CA HIS A 35 -8.65 -3.01 2.43
C HIS A 35 -8.80 -3.20 0.91
N ARG A 36 -9.97 -3.62 0.42
CA ARG A 36 -10.23 -3.76 -1.02
C ARG A 36 -10.11 -2.43 -1.74
N GLN A 37 -10.65 -1.36 -1.16
CA GLN A 37 -10.54 -0.01 -1.71
C GLN A 37 -9.08 0.45 -1.81
N MET A 38 -8.25 0.11 -0.81
CA MET A 38 -6.82 0.41 -0.88
C MET A 38 -6.13 -0.34 -2.03
N LEU A 39 -6.46 -1.62 -2.25
CA LEU A 39 -5.91 -2.38 -3.38
C LEU A 39 -6.34 -1.80 -4.73
N THR A 40 -7.61 -1.41 -4.90
CA THR A 40 -8.09 -0.85 -6.17
C THR A 40 -7.49 0.53 -6.45
N THR A 41 -7.19 1.34 -5.43
CA THR A 41 -6.47 2.61 -5.61
C THR A 41 -5.00 2.44 -5.99
N VAL A 42 -4.41 1.27 -5.72
CA VAL A 42 -3.00 0.97 -6.06
C VAL A 42 -2.91 0.24 -7.40
N ALA A 43 -3.92 -0.55 -7.77
CA ALA A 43 -4.01 -1.23 -9.06
C ALA A 43 -4.62 -0.36 -10.17
N GLY A 44 -5.18 0.80 -9.85
CA GLY A 44 -5.77 1.74 -10.79
C GLY A 44 -5.11 3.12 -10.69
N GLY A 45 -4.01 3.30 -11.42
CA GLY A 45 -3.72 4.62 -11.99
C GLY A 45 -4.90 5.04 -12.89
N ASP A 46 -5.12 6.34 -13.04
CA ASP A 46 -6.30 6.97 -13.66
C ASP A 46 -6.66 6.47 -15.08
N SER A 47 -7.22 5.27 -15.20
CA SER A 47 -7.88 4.80 -16.41
C SER A 47 -9.30 5.35 -16.42
N LYS A 48 -9.44 6.59 -16.93
CA LYS A 48 -10.71 7.28 -17.14
C LYS A 48 -11.59 6.66 -18.25
N GLY A 49 -11.25 5.45 -18.73
CA GLY A 49 -11.87 4.81 -19.90
C GLY A 49 -12.98 3.79 -19.64
N GLU A 50 -13.00 3.11 -18.49
CA GLU A 50 -13.93 1.98 -18.26
C GLU A 50 -14.72 2.07 -16.93
N ASN A 51 -14.61 3.20 -16.22
CA ASN A 51 -14.99 3.33 -14.81
C ASN A 51 -16.42 3.82 -14.52
N ALA A 52 -17.38 3.69 -15.44
CA ALA A 52 -18.76 4.09 -15.12
C ALA A 52 -19.48 3.05 -14.23
N SER A 53 -19.21 1.75 -14.45
CA SER A 53 -19.84 0.66 -13.69
C SER A 53 -19.19 0.45 -12.32
N SER A 54 -17.85 0.48 -12.25
CA SER A 54 -17.08 0.27 -11.01
C SER A 54 -17.26 1.41 -9.99
N THR A 55 -17.39 2.66 -10.47
CA THR A 55 -17.62 3.81 -9.59
C THR A 55 -19.01 3.76 -8.98
N ALA A 56 -20.04 3.45 -9.78
CA ALA A 56 -21.42 3.29 -9.30
C ALA A 56 -21.56 2.11 -8.33
N GLU A 57 -20.92 0.97 -8.60
CA GLU A 57 -20.88 -0.16 -7.67
C GLU A 57 -20.20 0.19 -6.34
N ASN A 58 -19.14 1.00 -6.39
CA ASN A 58 -18.41 1.41 -5.19
C ASN A 58 -19.17 2.46 -4.36
N GLU A 59 -19.90 3.36 -5.01
CA GLU A 59 -20.81 4.32 -4.36
C GLU A 59 -21.98 3.59 -3.68
N ASN A 60 -22.64 2.66 -4.39
CA ASN A 60 -23.70 1.83 -3.83
C ASN A 60 -23.22 0.97 -2.65
N ALA A 61 -22.00 0.43 -2.73
CA ALA A 61 -21.40 -0.34 -1.64
C ALA A 61 -21.07 0.52 -0.42
N LEU A 62 -20.69 1.78 -0.61
CA LEU A 62 -20.41 2.71 0.48
C LEU A 62 -21.71 3.12 1.21
N GLU A 63 -22.79 3.35 0.47
CA GLU A 63 -24.11 3.64 1.04
C GLU A 63 -24.68 2.45 1.82
N GLU A 64 -24.55 1.23 1.30
CA GLU A 64 -24.95 0.03 2.03
C GLU A 64 -24.11 -0.18 3.29
N LEU A 65 -22.81 0.11 3.22
CA LEU A 65 -21.91 0.02 4.37
C LEU A 65 -22.25 1.08 5.43
N GLU A 66 -22.60 2.31 5.03
CA GLU A 66 -23.07 3.35 5.94
C GLU A 66 -24.34 2.91 6.67
N ARG A 67 -25.30 2.34 5.94
CA ARG A 67 -26.54 1.80 6.50
C ARG A 67 -26.27 0.67 7.50
N LEU A 68 -25.32 -0.20 7.20
CA LEU A 68 -24.92 -1.32 8.06
C LEU A 68 -24.21 -0.87 9.34
N VAL A 69 -23.40 0.20 9.26
CA VAL A 69 -22.70 0.78 10.41
C VAL A 69 -23.65 1.58 11.30
N GLY A 70 -24.63 2.27 10.72
CA GLY A 70 -25.71 2.93 11.47
C GLY A 70 -25.25 4.15 12.30
N VAL A 71 -24.16 4.81 11.91
CA VAL A 71 -23.64 6.03 12.55
C VAL A 71 -23.86 7.25 11.65
N PRO A 72 -23.82 8.49 12.18
CA PRO A 72 -23.92 9.69 11.35
C PRO A 72 -22.87 9.70 10.24
N ARG A 73 -23.24 10.17 9.03
CA ARG A 73 -22.31 10.33 7.88
C ARG A 73 -20.93 10.91 8.24
N PRO A 74 -20.80 11.99 9.04
CA PRO A 74 -19.47 12.51 9.41
C PRO A 74 -18.63 11.50 10.20
N ASP A 75 -19.26 10.76 11.10
CA ASP A 75 -18.62 9.73 11.94
C ASP A 75 -18.27 8.49 11.12
N PHE A 76 -19.12 8.11 10.17
CA PHE A 76 -18.84 7.04 9.21
C PHE A 76 -17.63 7.37 8.33
N LEU A 77 -17.57 8.60 7.80
CA LEU A 77 -16.41 9.04 7.01
C LEU A 77 -15.13 9.08 7.86
N LEU A 78 -15.24 9.49 9.13
CA LEU A 78 -14.11 9.47 10.07
C LEU A 78 -13.64 8.03 10.35
N LEU A 79 -14.58 7.09 10.53
CA LEU A 79 -14.32 5.67 10.69
C LEU A 79 -13.51 5.11 9.50
N ILE A 80 -14.00 5.31 8.28
CA ILE A 80 -13.34 4.84 7.05
C ILE A 80 -11.95 5.45 6.89
N LYS A 81 -11.81 6.77 7.12
CA LYS A 81 -10.51 7.45 7.09
C LYS A 81 -9.54 6.90 8.12
N THR A 82 -10.03 6.61 9.32
CA THR A 82 -9.20 6.07 10.42
C THR A 82 -8.72 4.65 10.10
N PHE A 83 -9.60 3.77 9.62
CA PHE A 83 -9.20 2.44 9.15
C PHE A 83 -8.20 2.51 8.00
N SER A 84 -8.45 3.37 7.02
CA SER A 84 -7.55 3.56 5.86
C SER A 84 -6.17 4.02 6.31
N TYR A 85 -6.13 4.95 7.27
CA TYR A 85 -4.88 5.42 7.85
C TYR A 85 -4.13 4.30 8.58
N ILE A 86 -4.81 3.53 9.43
CA ILE A 86 -4.21 2.41 10.16
C ILE A 86 -3.62 1.39 9.18
N LEU A 87 -4.43 0.92 8.22
CA LEU A 87 -4.00 -0.07 7.24
C LEU A 87 -2.82 0.43 6.40
N ARG A 88 -2.88 1.69 5.91
CA ARG A 88 -1.76 2.29 5.18
C ARG A 88 -0.48 2.30 6.00
N ARG A 89 -0.55 2.72 7.26
CA ARG A 89 0.63 2.75 8.13
C ARG A 89 1.16 1.35 8.43
N THR A 90 0.30 0.35 8.62
CA THR A 90 0.74 -1.04 8.80
C THR A 90 1.36 -1.64 7.54
N SER A 91 0.94 -1.20 6.35
CA SER A 91 1.55 -1.64 5.08
C SER A 91 2.88 -0.93 4.81
N THR A 92 3.01 0.35 5.20
CA THR A 92 4.27 1.11 5.04
C THR A 92 5.37 0.63 5.98
N TYR A 93 5.04 0.30 7.23
CA TYR A 93 6.02 -0.17 8.21
C TYR A 93 5.88 -1.67 8.42
N ILE A 94 6.86 -2.44 7.97
CA ILE A 94 6.91 -3.89 8.21
C ILE A 94 7.22 -4.14 9.69
N ILE A 95 6.18 -4.42 10.47
CA ILE A 95 6.24 -4.65 11.92
C ILE A 95 6.00 -6.14 12.19
N LYS A 96 6.73 -6.76 13.12
CA LYS A 96 6.49 -8.16 13.50
C LYS A 96 5.05 -8.35 13.99
N PRO A 97 4.34 -9.43 13.64
CA PRO A 97 2.94 -9.66 14.04
C PRO A 97 2.67 -9.49 15.54
N SER A 98 3.54 -10.04 16.38
CA SER A 98 3.43 -9.95 17.85
C SER A 98 3.58 -8.51 18.37
N LEU A 99 4.46 -7.72 17.73
CA LEU A 99 4.63 -6.31 18.06
C LEU A 99 3.44 -5.50 17.54
N LEU A 100 2.92 -5.80 16.34
CA LEU A 100 1.73 -5.15 15.80
C LEU A 100 0.53 -5.37 16.72
N GLN A 101 0.33 -6.59 17.24
CA GLN A 101 -0.73 -6.87 18.21
C GLN A 101 -0.62 -6.01 19.48
N ALA A 102 0.58 -5.92 20.07
CA ALA A 102 0.81 -5.09 21.25
C ALA A 102 0.58 -3.60 20.94
N GLU A 103 1.04 -3.12 19.79
CA GLU A 103 0.89 -1.72 19.38
C GLU A 103 -0.57 -1.32 19.08
N LEU A 104 -1.36 -2.23 18.50
CA LEU A 104 -2.80 -2.07 18.31
C LEU A 104 -3.54 -2.00 19.65
N ARG A 105 -3.08 -2.73 20.67
CA ARG A 105 -3.62 -2.67 22.03
C ARG A 105 -3.20 -1.40 22.75
N ASP A 106 -1.91 -1.10 22.78
CA ASP A 106 -1.34 -0.07 23.66
C ASP A 106 -1.50 1.34 23.07
N LYS A 107 -1.26 1.52 21.77
CA LYS A 107 -1.33 2.84 21.12
C LYS A 107 -2.73 3.15 20.61
N LEU A 108 -3.35 2.21 19.90
CA LEU A 108 -4.70 2.41 19.36
C LEU A 108 -5.81 2.11 20.38
N GLN A 109 -5.50 1.53 21.54
CA GLN A 109 -6.50 1.28 22.60
C GLN A 109 -7.71 0.47 22.08
N LEU A 110 -7.45 -0.50 21.20
CA LEU A 110 -8.46 -1.45 20.75
C LEU A 110 -8.79 -2.40 21.91
N GLN A 111 -10.06 -2.52 22.26
CA GLN A 111 -10.50 -3.26 23.45
C GLN A 111 -10.79 -4.74 23.19
N ASP A 112 -11.12 -5.09 21.95
CA ASP A 112 -11.54 -6.43 21.56
C ASP A 112 -10.38 -7.19 20.87
N GLU A 113 -9.91 -8.26 21.51
CA GLU A 113 -8.83 -9.10 20.99
C GLU A 113 -9.18 -9.75 19.65
N ALA A 114 -10.46 -10.07 19.39
CA ALA A 114 -10.87 -10.66 18.11
C ALA A 114 -10.70 -9.65 16.96
N LYS A 115 -11.00 -8.37 17.19
CA LYS A 115 -10.79 -7.29 16.21
C LYS A 115 -9.31 -7.06 15.93
N ILE A 116 -8.48 -7.10 16.98
CA ILE A 116 -7.02 -6.99 16.83
C ILE A 116 -6.49 -8.16 15.99
N ASP A 117 -6.89 -9.39 16.33
CA ASP A 117 -6.49 -10.60 15.60
C ASP A 117 -6.94 -10.54 14.12
N ALA A 118 -8.14 -10.03 13.83
CA ALA A 118 -8.60 -9.83 12.46
C ALA A 118 -7.69 -8.88 11.65
N ILE A 119 -7.25 -7.76 12.23
CA ILE A 119 -6.28 -6.84 11.58
C ILE A 119 -4.93 -7.54 11.38
N VAL A 120 -4.41 -8.21 12.41
CA VAL A 120 -3.10 -8.88 12.34
C VAL A 120 -3.12 -10.00 11.29
N ARG A 121 -4.18 -10.81 11.23
CA ARG A 121 -4.35 -11.86 10.21
C ARG A 121 -4.41 -11.28 8.81
N LEU A 122 -5.14 -10.18 8.63
CA LEU A 122 -5.21 -9.49 7.34
C LEU A 122 -3.82 -9.03 6.90
N TRP A 123 -3.07 -8.40 7.81
CA TRP A 123 -1.69 -7.96 7.56
C TRP A 123 -0.77 -9.14 7.23
N VAL A 124 -0.79 -10.22 8.04
CA VAL A 124 0.04 -11.42 7.79
C VAL A 124 -0.25 -12.01 6.42
N ARG A 125 -1.53 -12.12 6.05
CA ARG A 125 -1.94 -12.66 4.74
C ARG A 125 -1.39 -11.84 3.57
N GLN A 126 -1.28 -10.51 3.71
CA GLN A 126 -0.74 -9.63 2.67
C GLN A 126 0.79 -9.62 2.66
N THR A 127 1.41 -9.54 3.83
CA THR A 127 2.85 -9.31 3.96
C THR A 127 3.65 -10.60 3.81
N THR A 128 3.09 -11.77 4.16
CA THR A 128 3.82 -13.05 4.06
C THR A 128 4.24 -13.38 2.63
N PRO A 129 3.40 -13.27 1.58
CA PRO A 129 3.83 -13.46 0.20
C PRO A 129 4.97 -12.51 -0.20
N ILE A 130 4.88 -11.23 0.19
CA ILE A 130 5.90 -10.22 -0.10
C ILE A 130 7.22 -10.61 0.58
N MET A 131 7.17 -10.96 1.87
CA MET A 131 8.36 -11.35 2.62
C MET A 131 8.95 -12.66 2.13
N ASN A 132 8.13 -13.63 1.73
CA ASN A 132 8.62 -14.88 1.15
C ASN A 132 9.31 -14.62 -0.18
N ASN A 133 8.77 -13.73 -1.03
CA ASN A 133 9.45 -13.32 -2.26
C ASN A 133 10.79 -12.62 -1.97
N LEU A 134 10.83 -11.76 -0.96
CA LEU A 134 12.06 -11.11 -0.49
C LEU A 134 13.02 -12.06 0.25
N ALA A 135 12.58 -13.21 0.76
CA ALA A 135 13.44 -14.14 1.51
C ALA A 135 13.94 -15.31 0.67
N ARG A 136 13.46 -15.47 -0.57
CA ARG A 136 13.91 -16.54 -1.46
C ARG A 136 15.36 -16.29 -1.88
N ASP A 137 16.20 -17.30 -1.73
CA ASP A 137 17.63 -17.28 -2.10
C ASP A 137 17.88 -17.11 -3.62
N CYS A 138 16.83 -17.17 -4.46
CA CYS A 138 16.89 -16.80 -5.88
C CYS A 138 16.90 -15.27 -6.06
N TYR A 139 17.76 -14.57 -5.32
CA TYR A 139 17.92 -13.11 -5.40
C TYR A 139 18.43 -12.65 -6.77
N GLU A 140 19.11 -13.52 -7.51
CA GLU A 140 19.47 -13.24 -8.90
C GLU A 140 18.23 -13.02 -9.80
N SER A 141 17.05 -13.56 -9.45
CA SER A 141 15.82 -13.39 -10.24
C SER A 141 15.14 -12.02 -10.08
N ASN A 142 15.39 -11.29 -8.99
CA ASN A 142 14.75 -10.01 -8.74
C ASN A 142 15.63 -8.81 -9.11
N GLU A 143 16.87 -9.05 -9.53
CA GLU A 143 17.76 -8.01 -10.05
C GLU A 143 17.52 -7.82 -11.54
N ILE A 144 17.31 -6.57 -11.97
CA ILE A 144 17.24 -6.23 -13.39
C ILE A 144 18.70 -6.12 -13.89
N ALA A 145 19.12 -7.08 -14.70
CA ALA A 145 20.46 -7.17 -15.25
C ALA A 145 20.63 -6.33 -16.52
N ASP A 146 19.58 -6.22 -17.33
CA ASP A 146 19.60 -5.45 -18.59
C ASP A 146 18.22 -4.84 -18.88
N VAL A 147 18.23 -3.69 -19.55
CA VAL A 147 17.02 -2.95 -19.95
C VAL A 147 17.17 -2.54 -21.41
N ALA A 148 16.31 -3.09 -22.26
CA ALA A 148 16.18 -2.68 -23.64
C ALA A 148 14.81 -2.02 -23.86
N TRP A 149 14.72 -1.09 -24.80
CA TRP A 149 13.47 -0.42 -25.13
C TRP A 149 13.29 -0.28 -26.63
N LYS A 150 12.04 -0.23 -27.06
CA LYS A 150 11.64 0.04 -28.44
C LYS A 150 10.37 0.88 -28.45
N LEU A 151 10.30 1.86 -29.35
CA LEU A 151 9.07 2.61 -29.61
C LEU A 151 8.42 2.10 -30.89
N ASN A 152 7.24 1.53 -30.76
CA ASN A 152 6.39 1.17 -31.89
C ASN A 152 5.36 2.29 -32.12
N VAL A 153 5.04 2.56 -33.38
CA VAL A 153 3.94 3.45 -33.75
C VAL A 153 2.92 2.62 -34.51
N GLU A 154 1.79 2.36 -33.88
CA GLU A 154 0.67 1.69 -34.52
C GLU A 154 -0.21 2.74 -35.19
N ILE A 155 -0.61 2.44 -36.43
CA ILE A 155 -1.51 3.28 -37.21
C ILE A 155 -2.80 2.49 -37.36
N SER A 156 -3.92 3.06 -36.92
CA SER A 156 -5.22 2.43 -37.04
C SER A 156 -5.53 2.08 -38.51
N SER A 157 -6.07 0.89 -38.72
CA SER A 157 -6.43 0.38 -40.04
C SER A 157 -7.70 1.03 -40.63
N HIS A 158 -8.42 1.84 -39.86
CA HIS A 158 -9.63 2.51 -40.31
C HIS A 158 -9.32 3.69 -41.24
N CYS A 159 -9.79 3.59 -42.48
CA CYS A 159 -9.52 4.57 -43.54
C CYS A 159 -9.95 6.01 -43.24
N GLN A 160 -10.87 6.24 -42.29
CA GLN A 160 -11.41 7.56 -41.94
C GLN A 160 -10.78 8.18 -40.69
N GLN A 161 -10.16 7.39 -39.82
CA GLN A 161 -9.44 7.85 -38.63
C GLN A 161 -8.07 7.21 -38.65
N ARG A 162 -7.06 7.98 -39.10
CA ARG A 162 -5.64 7.61 -39.02
C ARG A 162 -5.10 8.04 -37.67
N GLU A 163 -5.57 7.40 -36.63
CA GLU A 163 -5.05 7.60 -35.29
C GLU A 163 -3.69 6.90 -35.18
N LYS A 164 -2.73 7.61 -34.60
CA LYS A 164 -1.37 7.12 -34.40
C LYS A 164 -1.19 6.90 -32.91
N THR A 165 -1.02 5.65 -32.51
CA THR A 165 -0.78 5.29 -31.12
C THR A 165 0.69 4.92 -30.98
N ALA A 166 1.42 5.69 -30.17
CA ALA A 166 2.78 5.37 -29.81
C ALA A 166 2.76 4.38 -28.63
N LEU A 167 3.43 3.23 -28.80
CA LEU A 167 3.55 2.18 -27.80
C LEU A 167 5.03 1.96 -27.47
N ALA A 168 5.38 2.16 -26.21
CA ALA A 168 6.71 1.84 -25.70
C ALA A 168 6.73 0.36 -25.28
N VAL A 169 7.70 -0.39 -25.79
CA VAL A 169 8.00 -1.76 -25.39
C VAL A 169 9.27 -1.73 -24.57
N LEU A 170 9.18 -2.12 -23.30
CA LEU A 170 10.30 -2.24 -22.37
C LEU A 170 10.58 -3.72 -22.14
N GLN A 171 11.80 -4.16 -22.41
CA GLN A 171 12.28 -5.51 -22.14
C GLN A 171 13.27 -5.44 -20.99
N LEU A 172 12.92 -6.09 -19.87
CA LEU A 172 13.74 -6.21 -18.68
C LEU A 172 14.25 -7.63 -18.60
N LYS A 173 15.58 -7.81 -18.52
CA LYS A 173 16.17 -9.12 -18.25
C LYS A 173 16.49 -9.22 -16.77
N THR A 174 16.01 -10.26 -16.13
CA THR A 174 16.39 -10.53 -14.74
C THR A 174 17.73 -11.27 -14.68
N GLY A 175 18.44 -11.19 -13.56
CA GLY A 175 19.68 -11.95 -13.33
C GLY A 175 19.47 -13.47 -13.37
N ALA A 176 18.24 -13.97 -13.16
CA ALA A 176 17.89 -15.38 -13.35
C ALA A 176 17.64 -15.76 -14.82
N GLY A 177 17.76 -14.81 -15.75
CA GLY A 177 17.56 -15.03 -17.18
C GLY A 177 16.10 -15.07 -17.61
N GLU A 178 15.17 -14.54 -16.80
CA GLU A 178 13.78 -14.34 -17.20
C GLU A 178 13.62 -13.00 -17.92
N ASP A 179 12.95 -13.00 -19.07
CA ASP A 179 12.67 -11.80 -19.85
C ASP A 179 11.25 -11.30 -19.56
N ILE A 180 11.13 -10.11 -18.98
CA ILE A 180 9.86 -9.43 -18.72
C ILE A 180 9.66 -8.37 -19.82
N ASN A 181 8.60 -8.53 -20.61
CA ASN A 181 8.23 -7.57 -21.64
C ASN A 181 6.99 -6.79 -21.21
N LEU A 182 7.08 -5.46 -21.26
CA LEU A 182 6.01 -4.55 -20.90
C LEU A 182 5.70 -3.66 -22.10
N GLU A 183 4.45 -3.63 -22.53
CA GLU A 183 3.96 -2.71 -23.54
C GLU A 183 3.10 -1.65 -22.87
N MET A 184 3.44 -0.38 -23.10
CA MET A 184 2.81 0.75 -22.42
C MET A 184 2.53 1.89 -23.40
N ASN A 185 1.38 2.54 -23.21
CA ASN A 185 1.10 3.82 -23.83
C ASN A 185 1.83 4.97 -23.11
N HIS A 186 1.65 6.21 -23.59
CA HIS A 186 2.29 7.38 -23.00
C HIS A 186 1.94 7.60 -21.52
N ASP A 187 0.66 7.47 -21.17
CA ASP A 187 0.18 7.75 -19.82
C ASP A 187 0.70 6.70 -18.82
N GLU A 188 0.69 5.42 -19.22
CA GLU A 188 1.23 4.32 -18.41
C GLU A 188 2.74 4.44 -18.20
N LEU A 189 3.49 4.80 -19.25
CA LEU A 189 4.94 5.00 -19.15
C LEU A 189 5.27 6.20 -18.24
N LEU A 190 4.49 7.28 -18.34
CA LEU A 190 4.65 8.45 -17.47
C LEU A 190 4.35 8.10 -16.01
N GLN A 191 3.30 7.31 -15.75
CA GLN A 191 2.99 6.82 -14.41
C GLN A 191 4.14 5.96 -13.87
N LEU A 192 4.69 5.04 -14.68
CA LEU A 192 5.83 4.21 -14.26
C LEU A 192 7.04 5.07 -13.88
N TYR A 193 7.36 6.09 -14.70
CA TYR A 193 8.42 7.04 -14.40
C TYR A 193 8.20 7.77 -13.08
N GLN A 194 6.98 8.28 -12.84
CA GLN A 194 6.63 8.95 -11.58
C GLN A 194 6.77 8.03 -10.37
N GLN A 195 6.46 6.74 -10.51
CA GLN A 195 6.66 5.77 -9.43
C GLN A 195 8.15 5.56 -9.15
N PHE A 196 9.00 5.44 -10.17
CA PHE A 196 10.45 5.33 -9.98
C PHE A 196 11.04 6.58 -9.34
N GLU A 197 10.59 7.77 -9.72
CA GLU A 197 10.99 9.02 -9.05
C GLU A 197 10.57 9.04 -7.58
N CYS A 198 9.36 8.58 -7.24
CA CYS A 198 8.95 8.47 -5.84
C CYS A 198 9.87 7.53 -5.06
N ILE A 199 10.18 6.35 -5.62
CA ILE A 199 11.08 5.37 -5.00
C ILE A 199 12.49 5.96 -4.81
N GLN A 200 13.02 6.63 -5.83
CA GLN A 200 14.34 7.28 -5.77
C GLN A 200 14.39 8.33 -4.66
N ASN A 201 13.38 9.20 -4.58
CA ASN A 201 13.30 10.22 -3.53
C ASN A 201 13.21 9.61 -2.13
N GLU A 202 12.49 8.51 -1.94
CA GLU A 202 12.42 7.80 -0.66
C GLU A 202 13.77 7.16 -0.29
N LEU A 203 14.44 6.53 -1.24
CA LEU A 203 15.78 5.94 -1.04
C LEU A 203 16.82 7.01 -0.69
N ASP A 204 16.80 8.15 -1.37
CA ASP A 204 17.69 9.27 -1.10
C ASP A 204 17.43 9.88 0.28
N ALA A 205 16.16 10.02 0.67
CA ALA A 205 15.79 10.48 2.01
C ALA A 205 16.27 9.50 3.11
N MET A 206 16.22 8.19 2.85
CA MET A 206 16.74 7.16 3.76
C MET A 206 18.27 7.21 3.86
N ASN A 207 18.97 7.35 2.74
CA ASN A 207 20.43 7.44 2.71
C ASN A 207 20.96 8.75 3.29
N ALA A 208 20.20 9.85 3.21
CA ALA A 208 20.55 11.14 3.78
C ALA A 208 20.41 11.19 5.32
N GLN A 209 19.78 10.20 5.96
CA GLN A 209 19.78 10.13 7.43
C GLN A 209 21.15 9.69 7.95
N PRO A 210 21.87 10.52 8.74
CA PRO A 210 23.17 10.14 9.26
C PRO A 210 23.01 8.92 10.16
N LYS A 211 23.79 7.85 9.88
CA LYS A 211 23.97 6.69 10.74
C LYS A 211 24.28 7.20 12.15
N THR A 212 23.34 7.13 13.08
CA THR A 212 23.59 7.46 14.49
C THR A 212 24.69 6.54 14.97
N THR A 213 25.87 7.11 15.12
CA THR A 213 27.12 6.47 15.51
C THR A 213 26.90 5.72 16.81
N LYS A 214 27.26 4.44 16.83
CA LYS A 214 27.47 3.69 18.07
C LYS A 214 28.50 4.48 18.90
N ALA A 215 28.05 5.13 19.97
CA ALA A 215 28.96 5.66 20.98
C ALA A 215 29.59 4.46 21.69
N THR A 216 30.78 4.09 21.24
CA THR A 216 31.71 3.22 21.96
C THR A 216 31.95 3.86 23.33
N VAL A 217 31.41 3.23 24.38
CA VAL A 217 31.73 3.59 25.76
C VAL A 217 33.22 3.29 25.96
N ALA A 218 34.03 4.34 25.90
CA ALA A 218 35.43 4.29 26.27
C ALA A 218 35.53 3.94 27.76
N LYS A 219 36.12 2.78 28.03
CA LYS A 219 36.55 2.32 29.35
C LYS A 219 37.58 3.32 29.90
N PRO A 220 37.37 3.96 31.06
CA PRO A 220 38.44 4.74 31.67
C PRO A 220 39.50 3.80 32.22
N ALA A 221 40.74 4.01 31.77
CA ALA A 221 41.94 3.46 32.38
C ALA A 221 42.14 4.10 33.77
N GLN A 222 42.73 3.30 34.65
CA GLN A 222 43.00 3.51 36.08
C GLN A 222 43.84 4.76 36.38
N VAL A 223 43.59 5.39 37.53
CA VAL A 223 44.53 5.42 38.70
C VAL A 223 43.69 5.36 39.97
#